data_AF-A0AAW4L422-F1
#
_entry.id   AF-A0AAW4L422-F1
#
_cell.length_a   1.000
_cell.length_b   1.000
_cell.length_c   1.000
_cell.angle_alpha   90.00
_cell.angle_beta   90.00
_cell.angle_gamma   90.00
#
_symmetry.space_group_name_H-M   'P 1'
#
loop_
_entity.id
_entity.type
_entity.pdbx_description
1 polymer ?
#
loop_
_entity_poly.entity_id
_entity_poly.type
_entity_poly.pdbx_seq_one_letter_code
_entity_poly.pdbx_strand_id
1 'polypeptide(L)'
;MKSFFQKQTEECQVHGGHAKKANGALLVMVFASLALIIWHVWVYGTSGKVVKFENSSNSFPLLIVNEIWDLLFNKRGVVPELWEVFPYFIVGILLAGYLRTYKIAVKLQASLRKYGVLSIFIASFVGIITPLCACGTLTTAISLLFAGLPLAPVMSLMITSSLLSPSTYLVTLNDLGPEWTVIRTIAALFMGVFAGLVTQFLRTRGFETKNLFIEGAITRGDFHDEDYPDERLRCNCKQKFGNRVAVRTDNKFLIFLAKSSEMLWMVGKYIIVGVVMGAIVERYMPTGWVYRFFGQKDPLNIVWVTMVSVPMFLHQLSASSILAHVKGALDGTLDGGAALAFMIGGPVTAVPTMILFWTIFKKRVFALYMFVCLGGTILIAYTFQAFVFVPGVDTGNELLRGVSQLSGGKSAVLAKQGSNVRMVMDPGGKGLIATFRNELDGQGGVVFDAGYERFLAASSDMHDNRKYFVNAAKWLRDNSDAQARPDILVYDISSGRHEVLSKMALADFDRAGFKVKIVKKGDAEKITSASLANYGQLWLVFSGDSRLADSEFKAVSQFNGDGKGMLIVAGAGSQAAEPLMGVNQLSAKYGVTFSGNADSRGEISVGMASRIFANASEVLGKFLKIVHKA
;
A
#
# COMPACT_ATOMS: atom_id res chain seq x y z
N MET A 1 21.81 44.20 -55.03
CA MET A 1 22.07 43.99 -53.58
C MET A 1 20.76 43.98 -52.77
N LYS A 2 19.77 43.17 -53.17
CA LYS A 2 18.50 42.91 -52.46
C LYS A 2 17.96 41.54 -52.91
N SER A 3 18.58 40.44 -52.48
CA SER A 3 18.01 39.09 -52.68
C SER A 3 18.60 38.00 -51.77
N PHE A 4 19.22 38.34 -50.63
CA PHE A 4 19.91 37.35 -49.79
C PHE A 4 19.29 37.10 -48.40
N PHE A 5 18.14 37.71 -48.11
CA PHE A 5 17.45 37.51 -46.82
C PHE A 5 15.94 37.38 -47.00
N GLN A 6 15.51 36.39 -47.77
CA GLN A 6 14.14 35.91 -47.68
C GLN A 6 14.17 34.42 -47.40
N LYS A 7 14.36 34.09 -46.13
CA LYS A 7 14.16 32.73 -45.62
C LYS A 7 12.66 32.48 -45.72
N GLN A 8 12.22 31.81 -46.79
CA GLN A 8 10.87 31.25 -46.88
C GLN A 8 10.68 30.34 -45.67
N THR A 9 9.95 30.83 -44.66
CA THR A 9 9.23 29.97 -43.73
C THR A 9 8.11 29.35 -44.55
N GLU A 10 8.39 28.22 -45.19
CA GLU A 10 7.33 27.33 -45.65
C GLU A 10 6.54 26.89 -44.40
N GLU A 11 5.44 27.59 -44.14
CA GLU A 11 4.40 27.10 -43.24
C GLU A 11 3.80 25.85 -43.89
N CYS A 12 4.35 24.70 -43.51
CA CYS A 12 3.78 23.41 -43.85
C CYS A 12 2.40 23.29 -43.19
N GLN A 13 1.33 23.39 -43.99
CA GLN A 13 -0.08 23.28 -43.58
C GLN A 13 -0.45 21.93 -42.89
N VAL A 14 0.51 21.00 -42.76
CA VAL A 14 0.34 19.69 -42.13
C VAL A 14 0.71 19.69 -40.65
N HIS A 15 1.41 20.73 -40.15
CA HIS A 15 1.72 20.89 -38.74
C HIS A 15 0.65 21.76 -38.07
N GLY A 16 -0.31 21.09 -37.41
CA GLY A 16 -1.24 21.77 -36.51
C GLY A 16 -0.46 22.67 -35.53
N GLY A 17 -0.81 23.95 -35.50
CA GLY A 17 -0.15 24.92 -34.65
C GLY A 17 -0.13 24.46 -33.19
N HIS A 18 0.96 24.79 -32.48
CA HIS A 18 1.09 24.59 -31.03
C HIS A 18 -0.24 24.89 -30.34
N ALA A 19 -0.84 23.89 -29.70
CA ALA A 19 -2.13 24.02 -29.05
C ALA A 19 -2.03 25.05 -27.90
N LYS A 20 -2.25 26.34 -28.20
CA LYS A 20 -2.28 27.44 -27.22
C LYS A 20 -3.19 27.15 -26.02
N LYS A 21 -4.23 26.32 -26.21
CA LYS A 21 -5.14 25.87 -25.15
C LYS A 21 -4.49 24.95 -24.11
N ALA A 22 -3.55 24.08 -24.49
CA ALA A 22 -2.86 23.19 -23.55
C ALA A 22 -1.92 23.98 -22.62
N ASN A 23 -1.23 24.97 -23.18
CA ASN A 23 -0.40 25.90 -22.41
C ASN A 23 -1.23 26.74 -21.43
N GLY A 24 -2.45 27.16 -21.83
CA GLY A 24 -3.37 27.90 -20.95
C GLY A 24 -3.83 27.08 -19.75
N ALA A 25 -4.22 25.81 -19.94
CA ALA A 25 -4.64 24.94 -18.84
C ALA A 25 -3.49 24.62 -17.88
N LEU A 26 -2.27 24.41 -18.41
CA LEU A 26 -1.07 24.22 -17.61
C LEU A 26 -0.75 25.49 -16.78
N LEU A 27 -0.84 26.68 -17.40
CA LEU A 27 -0.63 27.95 -16.71
C LEU A 27 -1.62 28.13 -15.56
N VAL A 28 -2.91 27.89 -15.82
CA VAL A 28 -3.96 28.00 -14.79
C VAL A 28 -3.70 27.06 -13.62
N MET A 29 -3.25 25.83 -13.87
CA MET A 29 -2.89 24.89 -12.80
C MET A 29 -1.66 25.35 -12.03
N VAL A 30 -0.61 25.85 -12.70
CA VAL A 30 0.58 26.40 -12.03
C VAL A 30 0.20 27.60 -11.15
N PHE A 31 -0.63 28.51 -11.65
CA PHE A 31 -1.12 29.66 -10.89
C PHE A 31 -2.04 29.25 -9.73
N ALA A 32 -2.90 28.25 -9.92
CA ALA A 32 -3.75 27.72 -8.86
C ALA A 32 -2.91 27.04 -7.75
N SER A 33 -1.89 26.26 -8.14
CA SER A 33 -0.95 25.65 -7.19
C SER A 33 -0.15 26.71 -6.43
N LEU A 34 0.36 27.75 -7.12
CA LEU A 34 1.05 28.87 -6.48
C LEU A 34 0.13 29.64 -5.53
N ALA A 35 -1.12 29.89 -5.92
CA ALA A 35 -2.11 30.55 -5.08
C ALA A 35 -2.45 29.72 -3.83
N LEU A 36 -2.56 28.39 -3.97
CA LEU A 36 -2.74 27.47 -2.84
C LEU A 36 -1.54 27.45 -1.91
N ILE A 37 -0.30 27.48 -2.44
CA ILE A 37 0.92 27.57 -1.64
C ILE A 37 0.96 28.90 -0.88
N ILE A 38 0.67 30.02 -1.54
CA ILE A 38 0.63 31.34 -0.91
C ILE A 38 -0.45 31.38 0.18
N TRP A 39 -1.64 30.85 -0.10
CA TRP A 39 -2.73 30.74 0.88
C TRP A 39 -2.35 29.86 2.07
N HIS A 40 -1.76 28.69 1.83
CA HIS A 40 -1.38 27.77 2.89
C HIS A 40 -0.26 28.32 3.78
N VAL A 41 0.78 28.92 3.17
CA VAL A 41 1.86 29.59 3.92
C VAL A 41 1.30 30.76 4.74
N TRP A 42 0.30 31.47 4.23
CA TRP A 42 -0.38 32.56 4.93
C TRP A 42 -1.26 32.08 6.11
N VAL A 43 -1.95 30.94 5.97
CA VAL A 43 -2.88 30.43 7.01
C VAL A 43 -2.21 29.52 8.04
N TYR A 44 -1.26 28.67 7.63
CA TYR A 44 -0.71 27.58 8.47
C TYR A 44 0.79 27.70 8.77
N GLY A 45 1.49 28.70 8.22
CA GLY A 45 2.94 28.85 8.40
C GLY A 45 3.77 27.67 7.86
N THR A 46 5.07 27.66 8.17
CA THR A 46 6.07 26.72 7.61
C THR A 46 6.04 25.30 8.17
N SER A 47 5.21 25.03 9.19
CA SER A 47 5.23 23.76 9.94
C SER A 47 3.91 22.97 9.92
N GLY A 48 2.89 23.44 9.18
CA GLY A 48 1.60 22.77 9.09
C GLY A 48 0.79 22.76 10.40
N LYS A 49 1.20 23.54 11.41
CA LYS A 49 0.42 23.82 12.63
C LYS A 49 -0.04 25.26 12.61
N VAL A 50 -1.28 25.54 13.06
CA VAL A 50 -1.84 26.89 13.12
C VAL A 50 -0.90 27.79 13.93
N VAL A 51 -0.15 28.67 13.25
CA VAL A 51 0.71 29.65 13.90
C VAL A 51 -0.16 30.78 14.38
N LYS A 52 -0.28 30.97 15.70
CA LYS A 52 -0.70 32.28 16.25
C LYS A 52 0.38 33.28 15.83
N PHE A 53 0.01 34.27 15.01
CA PHE A 53 0.87 35.27 14.37
C PHE A 53 1.70 36.17 15.31
N GLU A 54 1.74 35.86 16.60
CA GLU A 54 2.21 36.76 17.65
C GLU A 54 3.71 36.61 17.95
N ASN A 55 4.45 35.73 17.26
CA ASN A 55 5.88 35.52 17.59
C ASN A 55 6.83 35.08 16.44
N SER A 56 6.60 35.48 15.19
CA SER A 56 7.58 35.25 14.10
C SER A 56 8.31 36.55 13.75
N SER A 57 9.60 36.64 14.08
CA SER A 57 10.48 37.80 13.84
C SER A 57 11.01 37.93 12.40
N ASN A 58 10.57 37.08 11.47
CA ASN A 58 11.12 37.03 10.11
C ASN A 58 10.17 37.67 9.10
N SER A 59 10.72 38.51 8.22
CA SER A 59 10.00 39.13 7.10
C SER A 59 9.45 38.07 6.14
N PHE A 60 8.20 38.24 5.68
CA PHE A 60 7.49 37.32 4.76
C PHE A 60 8.31 36.81 3.55
N PRO A 61 9.15 37.64 2.89
CA PRO A 61 10.05 37.17 1.82
C PRO A 61 11.07 36.11 2.28
N LEU A 62 11.62 36.23 3.48
CA LEU A 62 12.59 35.28 4.03
C LEU A 62 11.93 33.95 4.40
N LEU A 63 10.67 33.98 4.84
CA LEU A 63 9.89 32.77 5.09
C LEU A 63 9.63 31.98 3.80
N ILE A 64 9.31 32.68 2.70
CA ILE A 64 9.13 32.04 1.38
C ILE A 64 10.44 31.44 0.86
N VAL A 65 11.56 32.16 1.00
CA VAL A 65 12.87 31.65 0.55
C VAL A 65 13.27 30.39 1.32
N ASN A 66 13.11 30.38 2.65
CA ASN A 66 13.38 29.20 3.46
C ASN A 66 12.45 28.03 3.10
N GLU A 67 11.17 28.29 2.82
CA GLU A 67 10.23 27.24 2.46
C GLU A 67 10.53 26.64 1.07
N ILE A 68 10.93 27.46 0.11
CA ILE A 68 11.38 26.99 -1.22
C ILE A 68 12.69 26.20 -1.08
N TRP A 69 13.63 26.68 -0.25
CA TRP A 69 14.89 26.00 0.00
C TRP A 69 14.66 24.62 0.64
N ASP A 70 13.78 24.56 1.63
CA ASP A 70 13.37 23.31 2.26
C ASP A 70 12.60 22.41 1.29
N LEU A 71 11.75 22.94 0.42
CA LEU A 71 11.02 22.14 -0.57
C LEU A 71 11.97 21.54 -1.62
N LEU A 72 13.08 22.20 -1.93
CA LEU A 72 14.07 21.69 -2.87
C LEU A 72 15.05 20.69 -2.22
N PHE A 73 15.59 21.00 -1.04
CA PHE A 73 16.76 20.31 -0.48
C PHE A 73 16.51 19.48 0.77
N ASN A 74 15.32 19.52 1.37
CA ASN A 74 15.00 18.64 2.51
C ASN A 74 15.00 17.16 2.08
N LYS A 75 15.08 16.23 3.03
CA LYS A 75 15.12 14.77 2.79
C LYS A 75 13.94 14.24 1.95
N ARG A 76 12.81 14.94 1.94
CA ARG A 76 11.61 14.67 1.11
C ARG A 76 11.33 15.79 0.10
N GLY A 77 12.36 16.52 -0.29
CA GLY A 77 12.29 17.60 -1.26
C GLY A 77 12.46 17.11 -2.70
N VAL A 78 12.36 18.04 -3.63
CA VAL A 78 12.44 17.76 -5.08
C VAL A 78 13.78 17.14 -5.48
N VAL A 79 14.90 17.60 -4.91
CA VAL A 79 16.24 17.16 -5.33
C VAL A 79 16.52 15.71 -4.93
N PRO A 80 16.28 15.27 -3.68
CA PRO A 80 16.42 13.86 -3.32
C PRO A 80 15.49 12.95 -4.11
N GLU A 81 14.22 13.33 -4.30
CA GLU A 81 13.26 12.54 -5.07
C GLU A 81 13.68 12.42 -6.54
N LEU A 82 14.19 13.51 -7.13
CA LEU A 82 14.77 13.47 -8.48
C LEU A 82 15.99 12.56 -8.52
N TRP A 83 16.87 12.60 -7.51
CA TRP A 83 18.07 11.76 -7.44
C TRP A 83 17.74 10.27 -7.34
N GLU A 84 16.67 9.92 -6.61
CA GLU A 84 16.17 8.55 -6.53
C GLU A 84 15.55 8.08 -7.86
N VAL A 85 14.79 8.95 -8.53
CA VAL A 85 14.12 8.62 -9.81
C VAL A 85 15.09 8.60 -10.99
N PHE A 86 16.17 9.39 -10.94
CA PHE A 86 17.07 9.64 -12.06
C PHE A 86 17.74 8.37 -12.63
N PRO A 87 18.30 7.44 -11.83
CA PRO A 87 18.89 6.21 -12.36
C PRO A 87 17.89 5.37 -13.15
N TYR A 88 16.68 5.19 -12.62
CA TYR A 88 15.63 4.42 -13.28
C TYR A 88 15.16 5.11 -14.56
N PHE A 89 15.06 6.44 -14.53
CA PHE A 89 14.72 7.22 -15.71
C PHE A 89 15.76 7.07 -16.83
N ILE A 90 17.06 7.15 -16.51
CA ILE A 90 18.14 6.94 -17.47
C ILE A 90 18.09 5.53 -18.05
N VAL A 91 17.93 4.49 -17.22
CA VAL A 91 17.77 3.11 -17.69
C VAL A 91 16.56 2.97 -18.62
N GLY A 92 15.43 3.60 -18.28
CA GLY A 92 14.23 3.60 -19.10
C GLY A 92 14.41 4.29 -20.46
N ILE A 93 15.13 5.43 -20.49
CA ILE A 93 15.46 6.14 -21.74
C ILE A 93 16.40 5.33 -22.60
N LEU A 94 17.47 4.76 -22.01
CA LEU A 94 18.40 3.91 -22.72
C LEU A 94 17.67 2.69 -23.28
N LEU A 95 16.87 2.00 -22.47
CA LEU A 95 16.07 0.87 -22.96
C LEU A 95 15.13 1.28 -24.11
N ALA A 96 14.45 2.42 -24.00
CA ALA A 96 13.57 2.90 -25.05
C ALA A 96 14.33 3.29 -26.33
N GLY A 97 15.49 3.93 -26.20
CA GLY A 97 16.40 4.21 -27.31
C GLY A 97 16.86 2.91 -27.97
N TYR A 98 17.18 1.88 -27.19
CA TYR A 98 17.56 0.56 -27.68
C TYR A 98 16.40 -0.08 -28.46
N LEU A 99 15.20 -0.13 -27.88
CA LEU A 99 14.01 -0.66 -28.53
C LEU A 99 13.71 0.04 -29.87
N ARG A 100 13.93 1.37 -29.94
CA ARG A 100 13.76 2.19 -31.16
C ARG A 100 14.89 2.02 -32.18
N THR A 101 16.10 1.70 -31.76
CA THR A 101 17.22 1.44 -32.67
C THR A 101 17.09 0.07 -33.32
N TYR A 102 16.65 -0.93 -32.56
CA TYR A 102 16.54 -2.32 -33.04
C TYR A 102 15.15 -2.69 -33.58
N LYS A 103 14.23 -1.71 -33.70
CA LYS A 103 12.85 -1.89 -34.19
C LYS A 103 12.09 -3.03 -33.48
N ILE A 104 12.42 -3.28 -32.21
CA ILE A 104 11.84 -4.41 -31.43
C ILE A 104 10.33 -4.22 -31.25
N ALA A 105 9.87 -2.98 -31.12
CA ALA A 105 8.45 -2.65 -31.00
C ALA A 105 7.62 -3.12 -32.21
N VAL A 106 8.18 -3.06 -33.43
CA VAL A 106 7.51 -3.51 -34.67
C VAL A 106 7.43 -5.04 -34.74
N LYS A 107 8.46 -5.75 -34.25
CA LYS A 107 8.42 -7.22 -34.12
C LYS A 107 7.46 -7.67 -33.03
N LEU A 108 7.44 -6.96 -31.89
CA LEU A 108 6.51 -7.21 -30.80
C LEU A 108 5.06 -7.02 -31.25
N GLN A 109 4.80 -5.98 -32.06
CA GLN A 109 3.52 -5.70 -32.67
C GLN A 109 3.02 -6.86 -33.56
N ALA A 110 3.88 -7.37 -34.46
CA ALA A 110 3.50 -8.45 -35.36
C ALA A 110 3.14 -9.73 -34.58
N SER A 111 3.87 -10.00 -33.49
CA SER A 111 3.61 -11.12 -32.59
C SER A 111 2.31 -10.92 -31.80
N LEU A 112 2.13 -9.78 -31.12
CA LEU A 112 0.95 -9.51 -30.28
C LEU A 112 -0.36 -9.49 -31.08
N ARG A 113 -0.34 -9.01 -32.33
CA ARG A 113 -1.53 -9.01 -33.20
C ARG A 113 -2.07 -10.42 -33.49
N LYS A 114 -1.21 -11.44 -33.48
CA LYS A 114 -1.59 -12.84 -33.77
C LYS A 114 -2.41 -13.49 -32.65
N TYR A 115 -2.28 -13.00 -31.42
CA TYR A 115 -2.79 -13.69 -30.22
C TYR A 115 -4.16 -13.21 -29.72
N GLY A 116 -4.84 -12.27 -30.40
CA GLY A 116 -6.21 -11.87 -30.06
C GLY A 116 -6.34 -11.42 -28.60
N VAL A 117 -7.25 -12.02 -27.83
CA VAL A 117 -7.45 -11.70 -26.39
C VAL A 117 -6.23 -12.05 -25.54
N LEU A 118 -5.45 -13.07 -25.89
CA LEU A 118 -4.24 -13.46 -25.15
C LEU A 118 -3.18 -12.34 -25.15
N SER A 119 -3.20 -11.45 -26.14
CA SER A 119 -2.32 -10.28 -26.17
C SER A 119 -2.55 -9.30 -25.01
N ILE A 120 -3.73 -9.30 -24.39
CA ILE A 120 -4.04 -8.51 -23.19
C ILE A 120 -3.23 -9.02 -22.00
N PHE A 121 -3.24 -10.33 -21.76
CA PHE A 121 -2.48 -10.96 -20.67
C PHE A 121 -0.97 -10.77 -20.85
N ILE A 122 -0.47 -10.98 -22.08
CA ILE A 122 0.94 -10.76 -22.40
C ILE A 122 1.30 -9.28 -22.17
N ALA A 123 0.46 -8.35 -22.60
CA ALA A 123 0.69 -6.91 -22.41
C ALA A 123 0.74 -6.51 -20.93
N SER A 124 -0.13 -7.06 -20.08
CA SER A 124 -0.04 -6.81 -18.63
C SER A 124 1.26 -7.33 -18.02
N PHE A 125 1.67 -8.55 -18.36
CA PHE A 125 2.95 -9.10 -17.89
C PHE A 125 4.15 -8.27 -18.34
N VAL A 126 4.16 -7.84 -19.61
CA VAL A 126 5.19 -6.91 -20.11
C VAL A 126 5.17 -5.62 -19.30
N GLY A 127 3.99 -5.10 -18.95
CA GLY A 127 3.84 -3.89 -18.13
C GLY A 127 4.53 -3.97 -16.78
N ILE A 128 4.44 -5.11 -16.08
CA ILE A 128 5.09 -5.35 -14.77
C ILE A 128 6.62 -5.23 -14.88
N ILE A 129 7.19 -5.76 -15.94
CA ILE A 129 8.65 -5.82 -16.14
C ILE A 129 9.18 -4.48 -16.68
N THR A 130 8.31 -3.62 -17.20
CA THR A 130 8.70 -2.40 -17.88
C THR A 130 9.19 -1.34 -16.87
N PRO A 131 10.44 -0.85 -16.98
CA PRO A 131 10.99 0.17 -16.07
C PRO A 131 10.52 1.60 -16.41
N LEU A 132 9.38 1.76 -17.09
CA LEU A 132 8.89 3.07 -17.51
C LEU A 132 7.98 3.66 -16.43
N CYS A 133 8.11 4.96 -16.17
CA CYS A 133 7.14 5.71 -15.37
C CYS A 133 5.82 5.92 -16.15
N ALA A 134 4.74 6.28 -15.47
CA ALA A 134 3.42 6.49 -16.09
C ALA A 134 3.43 7.44 -17.31
N CYS A 135 4.29 8.46 -17.32
CA CYS A 135 4.46 9.35 -18.47
C CYS A 135 5.16 8.63 -19.66
N GLY A 136 6.18 7.82 -19.38
CA GLY A 136 6.90 7.04 -20.39
C GLY A 136 6.04 5.93 -20.99
N THR A 137 5.19 5.29 -20.18
CA THR A 137 4.29 4.23 -20.64
C THR A 137 3.21 4.78 -21.55
N LEU A 138 2.68 5.97 -21.27
CA LEU A 138 1.71 6.66 -22.14
C LEU A 138 2.31 6.98 -23.53
N THR A 139 3.54 7.51 -23.59
CA THR A 139 4.20 7.77 -24.89
C THR A 139 4.47 6.48 -25.69
N THR A 140 4.78 5.39 -24.99
CA THR A 140 4.96 4.07 -25.60
C THR A 140 3.63 3.50 -26.09
N ALA A 141 2.58 3.64 -25.30
CA ALA A 141 1.22 3.24 -25.65
C ALA A 141 0.73 3.93 -26.92
N ILE A 142 0.94 5.24 -27.03
CA ILE A 142 0.63 6.02 -28.23
C ILE A 142 1.37 5.45 -29.45
N SER A 143 2.67 5.19 -29.30
CA SER A 143 3.50 4.62 -30.37
C SER A 143 2.98 3.25 -30.83
N LEU A 144 2.52 2.41 -29.89
CA LEU A 144 1.95 1.10 -30.18
C LEU A 144 0.59 1.20 -30.89
N LEU A 145 -0.27 2.15 -30.50
CA LEU A 145 -1.56 2.39 -31.17
C LEU A 145 -1.36 2.84 -32.61
N PHE A 146 -0.41 3.74 -32.86
CA PHE A 146 -0.06 4.17 -34.22
C PHE A 146 0.52 3.04 -35.05
N ALA A 147 1.29 2.15 -34.41
CA ALA A 147 1.82 0.98 -35.11
C ALA A 147 0.66 0.12 -35.63
N GLY A 148 -0.51 0.17 -34.96
CA GLY A 148 -1.71 -0.57 -35.32
C GLY A 148 -2.04 -1.65 -34.29
N LEU A 149 -1.46 -1.59 -33.09
CA LEU A 149 -1.93 -2.44 -32.01
C LEU A 149 -3.37 -2.07 -31.62
N PRO A 150 -4.21 -3.07 -31.32
CA PRO A 150 -5.54 -2.81 -30.79
C PRO A 150 -5.48 -2.04 -29.46
N LEU A 151 -6.49 -1.20 -29.21
CA LEU A 151 -6.58 -0.38 -27.99
C LEU A 151 -6.53 -1.19 -26.70
N ALA A 152 -7.13 -2.38 -26.69
CA ALA A 152 -7.25 -3.21 -25.49
C ALA A 152 -5.90 -3.64 -24.87
N PRO A 153 -4.98 -4.31 -25.60
CA PRO A 153 -3.64 -4.62 -25.08
C PRO A 153 -2.85 -3.38 -24.67
N VAL A 154 -3.00 -2.26 -25.38
CA VAL A 154 -2.31 -1.02 -25.04
C VAL A 154 -2.79 -0.46 -23.70
N MET A 155 -4.11 -0.44 -23.47
CA MET A 155 -4.69 -0.02 -22.17
C MET A 155 -4.22 -0.93 -21.04
N SER A 156 -4.16 -2.23 -21.29
CA SER A 156 -3.64 -3.25 -20.37
C SER A 156 -2.19 -2.96 -19.95
N LEU A 157 -1.30 -2.78 -20.94
CA LEU A 157 0.11 -2.44 -20.74
C LEU A 157 0.27 -1.14 -19.94
N MET A 158 -0.46 -0.11 -20.35
CA MET A 158 -0.33 1.24 -19.81
C MET A 158 -0.77 1.33 -18.35
N ILE A 159 -1.90 0.69 -17.99
CA ILE A 159 -2.39 0.69 -16.61
C ILE A 159 -1.48 -0.15 -15.72
N THR A 160 -1.05 -1.33 -16.16
CA THR A 160 -0.19 -2.21 -15.35
C THR A 160 1.15 -1.55 -15.03
N SER A 161 1.77 -0.93 -16.04
CA SER A 161 3.06 -0.25 -15.89
C SER A 161 2.98 1.07 -15.11
N SER A 162 1.79 1.67 -14.98
CA SER A 162 1.56 2.83 -14.10
C SER A 162 1.35 2.45 -12.62
N LEU A 163 1.06 1.17 -12.35
CA LEU A 163 0.80 0.65 -11.01
C LEU A 163 2.03 -0.01 -10.38
N LEU A 164 2.80 -0.70 -11.23
CA LEU A 164 3.91 -1.53 -10.80
C LEU A 164 5.09 -1.38 -11.76
N SER A 165 6.27 -1.23 -11.15
CA SER A 165 7.57 -1.18 -11.78
C SER A 165 8.58 -1.90 -10.87
N PRO A 166 9.76 -2.28 -11.37
CA PRO A 166 10.81 -2.87 -10.52
C PRO A 166 11.17 -1.97 -9.32
N SER A 167 11.16 -0.65 -9.49
CA SER A 167 11.43 0.31 -8.41
C SER A 167 10.32 0.33 -7.35
N THR A 168 9.06 0.44 -7.75
CA THR A 168 7.93 0.45 -6.80
C THR A 168 7.75 -0.89 -6.10
N TYR A 169 8.08 -1.99 -6.76
CA TYR A 169 8.11 -3.32 -6.16
C TYR A 169 9.09 -3.37 -4.98
N LEU A 170 10.32 -2.88 -5.19
CA LEU A 170 11.35 -2.84 -4.15
C LEU A 170 10.98 -1.90 -2.99
N VAL A 171 10.44 -0.72 -3.29
CA VAL A 171 9.99 0.23 -2.26
C VAL A 171 8.84 -0.37 -1.45
N THR A 172 7.83 -0.95 -2.11
CA THR A 172 6.71 -1.62 -1.40
C THR A 172 7.23 -2.75 -0.51
N LEU A 173 8.22 -3.52 -0.99
CA LEU A 173 8.82 -4.62 -0.24
C LEU A 173 9.54 -4.14 1.03
N ASN A 174 10.26 -3.03 0.94
CA ASN A 174 10.98 -2.46 2.08
C ASN A 174 10.04 -1.78 3.08
N ASP A 175 9.05 -1.04 2.59
CA ASP A 175 8.20 -0.19 3.44
C ASP A 175 7.01 -0.96 4.05
N LEU A 176 6.36 -1.83 3.26
CA LEU A 176 5.11 -2.50 3.64
C LEU A 176 5.28 -4.01 3.85
N GLY A 177 6.40 -4.58 3.40
CA GLY A 177 6.74 -5.99 3.53
C GLY A 177 6.28 -6.86 2.34
N PRO A 178 6.72 -8.13 2.31
CA PRO A 178 6.50 -9.05 1.19
C PRO A 178 5.02 -9.34 0.90
N GLU A 179 4.18 -9.38 1.93
CA GLU A 179 2.74 -9.65 1.79
C GLU A 179 2.06 -8.58 0.93
N TRP A 180 2.25 -7.31 1.28
CA TRP A 180 1.70 -6.17 0.54
C TRP A 180 2.26 -6.06 -0.87
N THR A 181 3.52 -6.42 -1.07
CA THR A 181 4.13 -6.45 -2.41
C THR A 181 3.48 -7.47 -3.32
N VAL A 182 3.18 -8.68 -2.82
CA VAL A 182 2.46 -9.70 -3.59
C VAL A 182 1.04 -9.22 -3.89
N ILE A 183 0.33 -8.66 -2.91
CA ILE A 183 -1.02 -8.11 -3.08
C ILE A 183 -1.04 -7.04 -4.17
N ARG A 184 -0.14 -6.06 -4.11
CA ARG A 184 -0.02 -4.99 -5.12
C ARG A 184 0.28 -5.56 -6.49
N THR A 185 1.17 -6.55 -6.57
CA THR A 185 1.57 -7.17 -7.85
C THR A 185 0.41 -7.87 -8.53
N ILE A 186 -0.33 -8.68 -7.76
CA ILE A 186 -1.53 -9.37 -8.24
C ILE A 186 -2.59 -8.33 -8.66
N ALA A 187 -2.84 -7.33 -7.82
CA ALA A 187 -3.80 -6.28 -8.12
C ALA A 187 -3.47 -5.49 -9.37
N ALA A 188 -2.19 -5.15 -9.60
CA ALA A 188 -1.72 -4.48 -10.81
C ALA A 188 -1.95 -5.33 -12.07
N LEU A 189 -1.65 -6.63 -12.00
CA LEU A 189 -1.91 -7.57 -13.10
C LEU A 189 -3.41 -7.66 -13.41
N PHE A 190 -4.24 -7.82 -12.38
CA PHE A 190 -5.69 -7.87 -12.51
C PHE A 190 -6.26 -6.57 -13.07
N MET A 191 -5.78 -5.39 -12.62
CA MET A 191 -6.19 -4.10 -13.17
C MET A 191 -5.88 -3.99 -14.66
N GLY A 192 -4.68 -4.39 -15.07
CA GLY A 192 -4.30 -4.41 -16.48
C GLY A 192 -5.22 -5.29 -17.31
N VAL A 193 -5.38 -6.55 -16.89
CA VAL A 193 -6.24 -7.52 -17.58
C VAL A 193 -7.69 -7.02 -17.63
N PHE A 194 -8.23 -6.54 -16.51
CA PHE A 194 -9.56 -5.95 -16.43
C PHE A 194 -9.71 -4.80 -17.43
N ALA A 195 -8.74 -3.88 -17.46
CA ALA A 195 -8.77 -2.76 -18.39
C ALA A 195 -8.77 -3.18 -19.86
N GLY A 196 -7.90 -4.14 -20.22
CA GLY A 196 -7.85 -4.66 -21.57
C GLY A 196 -9.13 -5.39 -21.96
N LEU A 197 -9.70 -6.22 -21.08
CA LEU A 197 -10.93 -6.97 -21.33
C LEU A 197 -12.15 -6.05 -21.46
N VAL A 198 -12.32 -5.07 -20.57
CA VAL A 198 -13.40 -4.08 -20.65
C VAL A 198 -13.27 -3.25 -21.93
N THR A 199 -12.06 -2.83 -22.28
CA THR A 199 -11.81 -2.11 -23.54
C THR A 199 -12.14 -2.97 -24.76
N GLN A 200 -11.78 -4.26 -24.72
CA GLN A 200 -12.09 -5.22 -25.79
C GLN A 200 -13.60 -5.45 -25.93
N PHE A 201 -14.31 -5.57 -24.79
CA PHE A 201 -15.75 -5.74 -24.74
C PHE A 201 -16.52 -4.53 -25.26
N LEU A 202 -16.10 -3.31 -24.91
CA LEU A 202 -16.72 -2.11 -25.44
C LEU A 202 -16.46 -1.94 -26.94
N ARG A 203 -15.27 -2.34 -27.41
CA ARG A 203 -14.96 -2.37 -28.84
C ARG A 203 -15.90 -3.29 -29.61
N THR A 204 -16.21 -4.48 -29.10
CA THR A 204 -17.14 -5.41 -29.78
C THR A 204 -18.58 -4.92 -29.78
N ARG A 205 -18.97 -4.03 -28.85
CA ARG A 205 -20.30 -3.38 -28.79
C ARG A 205 -20.41 -2.07 -29.56
N GLY A 206 -19.46 -1.75 -30.43
CA GLY A 206 -19.53 -0.58 -31.31
C GLY A 206 -18.78 0.65 -30.81
N PHE A 207 -17.91 0.54 -29.79
CA PHE A 207 -16.98 1.61 -29.47
C PHE A 207 -15.98 1.80 -30.63
N GLU A 208 -16.13 2.90 -31.37
CA GLU A 208 -15.30 3.18 -32.53
C GLU A 208 -13.84 3.42 -32.14
N THR A 209 -12.95 2.57 -32.61
CA THR A 209 -11.49 2.73 -32.48
C THR A 209 -10.86 3.46 -33.66
N LYS A 210 -11.68 3.92 -34.62
CA LYS A 210 -11.24 4.77 -35.73
C LYS A 210 -11.22 6.22 -35.20
N ASN A 211 -10.07 6.89 -35.27
CA ASN A 211 -9.86 8.26 -34.77
C ASN A 211 -9.83 8.43 -33.24
N LEU A 212 -9.00 7.63 -32.56
CA LEU A 212 -8.76 7.72 -31.10
C LEU A 212 -8.16 9.06 -30.65
N PHE A 213 -7.35 9.68 -31.52
CA PHE A 213 -6.57 10.87 -31.22
C PHE A 213 -7.29 12.17 -31.63
N ILE A 214 -6.99 13.25 -30.92
CA ILE A 214 -7.38 14.61 -31.35
C ILE A 214 -6.52 14.98 -32.56
N GLU A 215 -7.15 15.49 -33.62
CA GLU A 215 -6.43 15.91 -34.82
C GLU A 215 -5.48 17.07 -34.49
N GLY A 216 -4.20 16.93 -34.84
CA GLY A 216 -3.17 17.93 -34.58
C GLY A 216 -2.60 17.94 -33.14
N ALA A 217 -3.11 17.12 -32.21
CA ALA A 217 -2.56 17.03 -30.85
C ALA A 217 -1.18 16.37 -30.78
N ILE A 218 -0.87 15.53 -31.76
CA ILE A 218 0.45 14.99 -32.00
C ILE A 218 0.85 15.48 -33.39
N THR A 219 2.02 16.11 -33.50
CA THR A 219 2.60 16.50 -34.80
C THR A 219 2.65 15.26 -35.69
N ARG A 220 1.79 15.22 -36.71
CA ARG A 220 1.80 14.17 -37.74
C ARG A 220 3.19 14.19 -38.40
N GLY A 221 3.95 13.12 -38.21
CA GLY A 221 5.31 12.97 -38.74
C GLY A 221 6.39 12.49 -37.76
N ASP A 222 6.08 12.19 -36.50
CA ASP A 222 7.11 11.87 -35.47
C ASP A 222 7.50 10.38 -35.35
N PHE A 223 7.24 9.56 -36.37
CA PHE A 223 7.62 8.15 -36.39
C PHE A 223 8.54 7.84 -37.58
N HIS A 224 9.81 7.57 -37.26
CA HIS A 224 10.90 7.43 -38.21
C HIS A 224 11.20 5.94 -38.47
N ASP A 225 10.34 5.28 -39.24
CA ASP A 225 10.61 3.92 -39.70
C ASP A 225 10.10 3.74 -41.14
N GLU A 226 10.99 3.50 -42.10
CA GLU A 226 10.63 3.31 -43.51
C GLU A 226 9.76 2.05 -43.72
N ASP A 227 9.83 1.08 -42.80
CA ASP A 227 9.07 -0.18 -42.83
C ASP A 227 7.65 -0.05 -42.22
N TYR A 228 7.18 1.17 -41.93
CA TYR A 228 5.87 1.37 -41.30
C TYR A 228 4.71 1.02 -42.25
N PRO A 229 3.65 0.34 -41.77
CA PRO A 229 2.56 -0.15 -42.61
C PRO A 229 1.58 0.94 -43.08
N ASP A 230 1.52 2.09 -42.41
CA ASP A 230 0.64 3.21 -42.80
C ASP A 230 1.45 4.31 -43.49
N GLU A 231 1.27 4.41 -44.82
CA GLU A 231 1.99 5.31 -45.71
C GLU A 231 1.71 6.79 -45.41
N ARG A 232 0.56 7.12 -44.79
CA ARG A 232 0.16 8.49 -44.42
C ARG A 232 0.90 9.05 -43.21
N LEU A 233 1.59 8.20 -42.46
CA LEU A 233 2.40 8.55 -41.29
C LEU A 233 3.90 8.58 -41.60
N ARG A 234 4.31 8.22 -42.82
CA ARG A 234 5.70 8.32 -43.30
C ARG A 234 6.05 9.79 -43.51
N CYS A 235 7.06 10.28 -42.81
CA CYS A 235 7.56 11.64 -43.00
C CYS A 235 8.73 11.66 -44.00
N ASN A 236 8.82 12.73 -44.77
CA ASN A 236 9.89 12.97 -45.74
C ASN A 236 10.88 14.05 -45.26
N CYS A 237 11.34 13.98 -44.00
CA CYS A 237 12.13 15.07 -43.38
C CYS A 237 13.46 14.63 -42.72
N LYS A 238 14.57 15.10 -43.31
CA LYS A 238 15.97 15.02 -42.84
C LYS A 238 16.30 15.91 -41.61
N GLN A 239 15.33 16.39 -40.83
CA GLN A 239 15.57 17.51 -39.88
C GLN A 239 15.84 17.13 -38.40
N LYS A 240 15.41 15.96 -37.90
CA LYS A 240 15.66 15.55 -36.50
C LYS A 240 17.07 15.01 -36.28
N PHE A 241 17.60 15.15 -35.07
CA PHE A 241 19.00 14.85 -34.75
C PHE A 241 19.31 13.35 -34.92
N GLY A 242 18.44 12.47 -34.42
CA GLY A 242 18.57 11.02 -34.55
C GLY A 242 18.63 10.54 -36.01
N ASN A 243 17.80 11.12 -36.89
CA ASN A 243 17.82 10.78 -38.32
C ASN A 243 18.98 11.45 -39.07
N ARG A 244 19.41 12.66 -38.69
CA ARG A 244 20.63 13.27 -39.24
C ARG A 244 21.86 12.42 -38.91
N VAL A 245 21.91 11.84 -37.73
CA VAL A 245 22.97 10.91 -37.33
C VAL A 245 22.84 9.57 -38.07
N ALA A 246 21.63 9.01 -38.17
CA ALA A 246 21.40 7.75 -38.91
C ALA A 246 21.70 7.85 -40.41
N VAL A 247 21.44 9.01 -41.02
CA VAL A 247 21.75 9.27 -42.44
C VAL A 247 23.24 9.57 -42.66
N ARG A 248 23.95 10.11 -41.65
CA ARG A 248 25.39 10.40 -41.73
C ARG A 248 26.28 9.24 -41.28
N THR A 249 25.75 8.27 -40.55
CA THR A 249 26.56 7.28 -39.84
C THR A 249 25.81 5.95 -39.74
N ASP A 250 26.47 4.88 -40.16
CA ASP A 250 25.93 3.50 -40.10
C ASP A 250 26.17 2.81 -38.74
N ASN A 251 26.84 3.50 -37.80
CA ASN A 251 27.11 2.97 -36.46
C ASN A 251 25.85 3.02 -35.58
N LYS A 252 25.28 1.83 -35.33
CA LYS A 252 24.07 1.62 -34.52
C LYS A 252 24.16 2.20 -33.10
N PHE A 253 25.35 2.28 -32.51
CA PHE A 253 25.54 2.84 -31.16
C PHE A 253 25.33 4.37 -31.12
N LEU A 254 25.81 5.09 -32.15
CA LEU A 254 25.60 6.53 -32.27
C LEU A 254 24.14 6.87 -32.57
N ILE A 255 23.48 6.06 -33.40
CA ILE A 255 22.04 6.17 -33.66
C ILE A 255 21.25 5.96 -32.36
N PHE A 256 21.63 4.96 -31.57
CA PHE A 256 21.06 4.68 -30.26
C PHE A 256 21.20 5.85 -29.28
N LEU A 257 22.39 6.41 -29.12
CA LEU A 257 22.60 7.56 -28.24
C LEU A 257 21.83 8.79 -28.72
N ALA A 258 21.81 9.07 -30.02
CA ALA A 258 21.08 10.19 -30.59
C ALA A 258 19.56 10.05 -30.40
N LYS A 259 19.01 8.85 -30.56
CA LYS A 259 17.60 8.56 -30.27
C LYS A 259 17.27 8.64 -28.78
N SER A 260 18.20 8.23 -27.91
CA SER A 260 18.06 8.30 -26.45
C SER A 260 18.05 9.74 -25.95
N SER A 261 18.93 10.60 -26.48
CA SER A 261 19.02 12.01 -26.05
C SER A 261 17.79 12.83 -26.46
N GLU A 262 17.20 12.57 -27.63
CA GLU A 262 15.93 13.19 -28.03
C GLU A 262 14.80 12.83 -27.05
N MET A 263 14.77 11.58 -26.61
CA MET A 263 13.77 11.09 -25.65
C MET A 263 14.01 11.65 -24.24
N LEU A 264 15.28 11.80 -23.83
CA LEU A 264 15.65 12.45 -22.58
C LEU A 264 15.09 13.88 -22.50
N TRP A 265 15.24 14.68 -23.55
CA TRP A 265 14.71 16.06 -23.58
C TRP A 265 13.19 16.13 -23.65
N MET A 266 12.56 15.23 -24.41
CA MET A 266 11.12 15.18 -24.53
C MET A 266 10.43 14.77 -23.23
N VAL A 267 10.92 13.72 -22.57
CA VAL A 267 10.31 13.13 -21.37
C VAL A 267 10.79 13.82 -20.08
N GLY A 268 12.06 14.22 -20.03
CA GLY A 268 12.68 14.81 -18.84
C GLY A 268 11.96 16.07 -18.36
N LYS A 269 11.53 16.95 -19.26
CA LYS A 269 10.76 18.16 -18.90
C LYS A 269 9.44 17.84 -18.18
N TYR A 270 8.76 16.76 -18.56
CA TYR A 270 7.50 16.36 -17.92
C TYR A 270 7.75 15.65 -16.59
N ILE A 271 8.85 14.92 -16.46
CA ILE A 271 9.25 14.31 -15.19
C ILE A 271 9.58 15.37 -14.15
N ILE A 272 10.32 16.43 -14.52
CA ILE A 272 10.61 17.54 -13.60
C ILE A 272 9.31 18.15 -13.07
N VAL A 273 8.33 18.41 -13.94
CA VAL A 273 7.01 18.91 -13.52
C VAL A 273 6.30 17.92 -12.59
N GLY A 274 6.38 16.62 -12.89
CA GLY A 274 5.81 15.57 -12.07
C GLY A 274 6.42 15.48 -10.66
N VAL A 275 7.75 15.50 -10.56
CA VAL A 275 8.48 15.43 -9.28
C VAL A 275 8.21 16.69 -8.45
N VAL A 276 8.23 17.88 -9.07
CA VAL A 276 7.90 19.13 -8.37
C VAL A 276 6.47 19.11 -7.81
N MET A 277 5.50 18.67 -8.61
CA MET A 277 4.12 18.53 -8.13
C MET A 277 3.97 17.46 -7.05
N GLY A 278 4.69 16.34 -7.17
CA GLY A 278 4.72 15.27 -6.16
C GLY A 278 5.22 15.75 -4.81
N ALA A 279 6.38 16.41 -4.78
CA ALA A 279 6.97 16.97 -3.57
C ALA A 279 6.07 18.03 -2.91
N ILE A 280 5.39 18.87 -3.70
CA ILE A 280 4.40 19.84 -3.19
C ILE A 280 3.25 19.09 -2.51
N VAL A 281 2.65 18.11 -3.19
CA VAL A 281 1.53 17.36 -2.63
C VAL A 281 1.96 16.63 -1.36
N GLU A 282 3.10 15.95 -1.36
CA GLU A 282 3.58 15.19 -0.19
C GLU A 282 3.86 16.08 1.02
N ARG A 283 4.38 17.31 0.80
CA ARG A 283 4.65 18.26 1.88
C ARG A 283 3.39 18.90 2.45
N TYR A 284 2.44 19.27 1.59
CA TYR A 284 1.25 20.02 1.99
C TYR A 284 0.02 19.15 2.25
N MET A 285 0.14 17.83 2.15
CA MET A 285 -0.94 16.88 2.42
C MET A 285 -1.17 16.73 3.94
N PRO A 286 -2.32 17.19 4.47
CA PRO A 286 -2.59 17.11 5.91
C PRO A 286 -2.85 15.66 6.33
N THR A 287 -1.95 15.11 7.14
CA THR A 287 -2.04 13.72 7.65
C THR A 287 -3.34 13.43 8.38
N GLY A 288 -3.92 14.44 9.07
CA GLY A 288 -5.20 14.33 9.77
C GLY A 288 -6.40 14.00 8.88
N TRP A 289 -6.38 14.40 7.60
CA TRP A 289 -7.44 14.03 6.66
C TRP A 289 -7.33 12.55 6.27
N VAL A 290 -6.10 12.09 6.04
CA VAL A 290 -5.75 10.72 5.66
C VAL A 290 -6.26 9.75 6.74
N TYR A 291 -5.92 9.98 8.01
CA TYR A 291 -6.30 9.08 9.11
C TYR A 291 -7.81 8.89 9.27
N ARG A 292 -8.63 9.90 8.99
CA ARG A 292 -10.10 9.79 9.08
C ARG A 292 -10.68 8.83 8.04
N PHE A 293 -10.07 8.76 6.86
CA PHE A 293 -10.50 7.85 5.79
C PHE A 293 -9.93 6.43 5.93
N PHE A 294 -8.85 6.20 6.68
CA PHE A 294 -8.33 4.84 6.87
C PHE A 294 -8.84 4.15 8.15
N GLY A 295 -9.44 4.90 9.09
CA GLY A 295 -9.95 4.38 10.36
C GLY A 295 -11.46 4.06 10.41
N GLN A 296 -12.25 4.42 9.39
CA GLN A 296 -13.68 4.14 9.37
C GLN A 296 -13.98 2.73 8.81
N LYS A 297 -14.74 1.94 9.57
CA LYS A 297 -15.14 0.56 9.21
C LYS A 297 -16.32 0.48 8.21
N ASP A 298 -16.70 1.60 7.59
CA ASP A 298 -17.87 1.65 6.71
C ASP A 298 -17.55 1.05 5.33
N PRO A 299 -18.42 0.19 4.76
CA PRO A 299 -18.20 -0.37 3.43
C PRO A 299 -18.06 0.69 2.34
N LEU A 300 -18.65 1.88 2.50
CA LEU A 300 -18.55 3.00 1.56
C LEU A 300 -17.18 3.68 1.57
N ASN A 301 -16.34 3.41 2.57
CA ASN A 301 -15.05 4.03 2.73
C ASN A 301 -14.11 3.78 1.53
N ILE A 302 -14.16 2.58 0.94
CA ILE A 302 -13.41 2.23 -0.27
C ILE A 302 -13.74 3.17 -1.44
N VAL A 303 -15.02 3.51 -1.61
CA VAL A 303 -15.47 4.44 -2.67
C VAL A 303 -14.99 5.84 -2.40
N TRP A 304 -15.10 6.32 -1.15
CA TRP A 304 -14.62 7.64 -0.75
C TRP A 304 -13.11 7.77 -0.93
N VAL A 305 -12.33 6.77 -0.49
CA VAL A 305 -10.88 6.73 -0.67
C VAL A 305 -10.51 6.67 -2.14
N THR A 306 -11.24 5.95 -2.98
CA THR A 306 -11.02 5.96 -4.43
C THR A 306 -11.29 7.35 -5.01
N MET A 307 -12.42 7.97 -4.67
CA MET A 307 -12.77 9.31 -5.16
C MET A 307 -11.81 10.39 -4.70
N VAL A 308 -11.22 10.26 -3.50
CA VAL A 308 -10.27 11.22 -2.94
C VAL A 308 -8.85 10.95 -3.44
N SER A 309 -8.45 9.70 -3.65
CA SER A 309 -7.13 9.37 -4.21
C SER A 309 -6.92 9.90 -5.64
N VAL A 310 -8.01 10.04 -6.41
CA VAL A 310 -7.98 10.60 -7.77
C VAL A 310 -7.48 12.05 -7.82
N PRO A 311 -8.06 13.01 -7.08
CA PRO A 311 -7.54 14.37 -6.97
C PRO A 311 -6.31 14.51 -6.09
N MET A 312 -5.90 13.48 -5.34
CA MET A 312 -4.66 13.52 -4.54
C MET A 312 -3.40 13.29 -5.36
N PHE A 313 -3.51 12.85 -6.62
CA PHE A 313 -2.43 12.94 -7.60
C PHE A 313 -1.08 12.35 -7.16
N LEU A 314 -1.14 11.13 -6.62
CA LEU A 314 0.02 10.49 -6.02
C LEU A 314 0.89 9.80 -7.05
N HIS A 315 2.20 9.95 -6.91
CA HIS A 315 3.14 9.12 -7.64
C HIS A 315 3.13 7.69 -7.09
N GLN A 316 3.40 6.71 -7.96
CA GLN A 316 3.40 5.29 -7.59
C GLN A 316 4.38 4.92 -6.46
N LEU A 317 5.45 5.71 -6.27
CA LEU A 317 6.42 5.56 -5.18
C LEU A 317 5.84 6.09 -3.87
N SER A 318 5.35 7.34 -3.88
CA SER A 318 4.78 8.06 -2.73
C SER A 318 3.57 7.34 -2.12
N ALA A 319 2.77 6.64 -2.93
CA ALA A 319 1.63 5.87 -2.41
C ALA A 319 2.06 4.80 -1.38
N SER A 320 3.24 4.18 -1.57
CA SER A 320 3.75 3.13 -0.68
C SER A 320 4.28 3.73 0.64
N SER A 321 5.07 4.79 0.55
CA SER A 321 5.68 5.46 1.70
C SER A 321 4.62 6.14 2.59
N ILE A 322 3.61 6.78 1.97
CA ILE A 322 2.47 7.35 2.70
C ILE A 322 1.71 6.25 3.45
N LEU A 323 1.45 5.11 2.79
CA LEU A 323 0.72 4.02 3.42
C LEU A 323 1.52 3.39 4.58
N ALA A 324 2.84 3.27 4.46
CA ALA A 324 3.69 2.80 5.56
C ALA A 324 3.65 3.74 6.77
N HIS A 325 3.67 5.06 6.52
CA HIS A 325 3.51 6.05 7.59
C HIS A 325 2.11 5.98 8.23
N VAL A 326 1.06 5.80 7.43
CA VAL A 326 -0.31 5.64 7.93
C VAL A 326 -0.46 4.38 8.75
N LYS A 327 0.11 3.27 8.27
CA LYS A 327 0.16 1.99 9.01
C LYS A 327 0.87 2.17 10.35
N GLY A 328 2.02 2.85 10.39
CA GLY A 328 2.74 3.11 11.64
C GLY A 328 1.98 4.00 12.61
N ALA A 329 1.29 5.03 12.12
CA ALA A 329 0.56 5.99 12.95
C ALA A 329 -0.82 5.48 13.42
N LEU A 330 -1.41 4.50 12.75
CA LEU A 330 -2.65 3.82 13.17
C LEU A 330 -2.37 2.55 14.00
N ASP A 331 -1.18 2.46 14.59
CA ASP A 331 -0.62 1.28 15.27
C ASP A 331 -0.59 0.00 14.41
N GLY A 332 -0.91 0.07 13.13
CA GLY A 332 -1.04 -1.05 12.20
C GLY A 332 -2.48 -1.38 11.80
N THR A 333 -3.49 -0.68 12.34
CA THR A 333 -4.89 -0.84 11.92
C THR A 333 -5.13 -0.08 10.64
N LEU A 334 -5.15 -0.79 9.53
CA LEU A 334 -5.38 -0.21 8.21
C LEU A 334 -6.49 -1.00 7.54
N ASP A 335 -7.57 -0.33 7.13
CA ASP A 335 -8.55 -0.97 6.26
C ASP A 335 -7.83 -1.38 4.95
N GLY A 336 -7.67 -2.70 4.78
CA GLY A 336 -6.86 -3.25 3.69
C GLY A 336 -7.45 -2.93 2.31
N GLY A 337 -8.77 -2.92 2.18
CA GLY A 337 -9.47 -2.53 0.97
C GLY A 337 -9.26 -1.05 0.63
N ALA A 338 -9.40 -0.15 1.61
CA ALA A 338 -9.13 1.27 1.45
C ALA A 338 -7.67 1.54 1.09
N ALA A 339 -6.74 0.85 1.75
CA ALA A 339 -5.31 0.92 1.46
C ALA A 339 -4.99 0.48 0.04
N LEU A 340 -5.57 -0.64 -0.41
CA LEU A 340 -5.39 -1.11 -1.78
C LEU A 340 -6.04 -0.17 -2.79
N ALA A 341 -7.22 0.37 -2.50
CA ALA A 341 -7.88 1.36 -3.32
C ALA A 341 -7.02 2.62 -3.50
N PHE A 342 -6.37 3.08 -2.43
CA PHE A 342 -5.44 4.20 -2.46
C PHE A 342 -4.17 3.88 -3.28
N MET A 343 -3.56 2.71 -3.06
CA MET A 343 -2.36 2.27 -3.77
C MET A 343 -2.57 2.08 -5.27
N ILE A 344 -3.80 1.78 -5.70
CA ILE A 344 -4.13 1.61 -7.12
C ILE A 344 -4.68 2.90 -7.72
N GLY A 345 -5.67 3.51 -7.07
CA GLY A 345 -6.40 4.67 -7.56
C GLY A 345 -5.52 5.90 -7.76
N GLY A 346 -4.65 6.20 -6.79
CA GLY A 346 -3.76 7.36 -6.86
C GLY A 346 -2.82 7.32 -8.08
N PRO A 347 -1.95 6.30 -8.20
CA PRO A 347 -0.95 6.23 -9.27
C PRO A 347 -1.52 6.22 -10.69
N VAL A 348 -2.64 5.52 -10.89
CA VAL A 348 -3.27 5.39 -12.22
C VAL A 348 -3.89 6.70 -12.68
N THR A 349 -4.28 7.58 -11.75
CA THR A 349 -4.96 8.85 -12.07
C THR A 349 -4.09 10.09 -11.86
N ALA A 350 -2.77 9.92 -11.77
CA ALA A 350 -1.81 11.00 -11.58
C ALA A 350 -1.97 12.16 -12.60
N VAL A 351 -1.88 13.43 -12.15
CA VAL A 351 -2.05 14.65 -12.99
C VAL A 351 -1.28 14.57 -14.31
N PRO A 352 0.04 14.29 -14.30
CA PRO A 352 0.82 14.43 -15.52
C PRO A 352 0.32 13.48 -16.61
N THR A 353 -0.07 12.27 -16.21
CA THR A 353 -0.66 11.26 -17.09
C THR A 353 -2.03 11.72 -17.59
N MET A 354 -2.89 12.28 -16.71
CA MET A 354 -4.25 12.68 -17.08
C MET A 354 -4.27 13.89 -18.01
N ILE A 355 -3.41 14.89 -17.77
CA ILE A 355 -3.23 16.03 -18.67
C ILE A 355 -2.73 15.55 -20.04
N LEU A 356 -1.70 14.71 -20.05
CA LEU A 356 -1.16 14.19 -21.30
C LEU A 356 -2.21 13.35 -22.06
N PHE A 357 -3.02 12.58 -21.34
CA PHE A 357 -4.10 11.80 -21.94
C PHE A 357 -5.19 12.70 -22.54
N TRP A 358 -5.66 13.69 -21.77
CA TRP A 358 -6.69 14.65 -22.20
C TRP A 358 -6.27 15.49 -23.40
N THR A 359 -4.99 15.83 -23.50
CA THR A 359 -4.46 16.63 -24.62
C THR A 359 -4.29 15.82 -25.90
N ILE A 360 -4.08 14.51 -25.81
CA ILE A 360 -3.76 13.65 -26.95
C ILE A 360 -4.97 12.87 -27.46
N PHE A 361 -5.77 12.32 -26.56
CA PHE A 361 -6.88 11.44 -26.88
C PHE A 361 -8.20 12.20 -26.88
N LYS A 362 -9.16 11.75 -27.71
CA LYS A 362 -10.52 12.31 -27.67
C LYS A 362 -11.15 12.05 -26.30
N LYS A 363 -12.02 12.96 -25.87
CA LYS A 363 -12.75 12.90 -24.59
C LYS A 363 -13.41 11.54 -24.32
N ARG A 364 -13.88 10.84 -25.37
CA ARG A 364 -14.48 9.50 -25.27
C ARG A 364 -13.49 8.44 -24.76
N VAL A 365 -12.25 8.46 -25.24
CA VAL A 365 -11.21 7.52 -24.82
C VAL A 365 -10.73 7.87 -23.41
N PHE A 366 -10.66 9.17 -23.08
CA PHE A 366 -10.35 9.62 -21.72
C PHE A 366 -11.43 9.16 -20.72
N ALA A 367 -12.72 9.31 -21.07
CA ALA A 367 -13.82 8.85 -20.23
C ALA A 367 -13.79 7.32 -20.04
N LEU A 368 -13.46 6.56 -21.10
CA LEU A 368 -13.23 5.12 -21.00
C LEU A 368 -12.10 4.80 -20.02
N TYR A 369 -10.96 5.48 -20.15
CA TYR A 369 -9.83 5.30 -19.24
C TYR A 369 -10.25 5.55 -17.78
N MET A 370 -10.86 6.70 -17.49
CA MET A 370 -11.32 7.03 -16.14
C MET A 370 -12.35 6.03 -15.59
N PHE A 371 -13.30 5.59 -16.42
CA PHE A 371 -14.29 4.60 -16.02
C PHE A 371 -13.63 3.27 -15.62
N VAL A 372 -12.68 2.80 -16.43
CA VAL A 372 -11.95 1.56 -16.18
C VAL A 372 -11.08 1.67 -14.93
N CYS A 373 -10.41 2.80 -14.73
CA CYS A 373 -9.54 3.02 -13.58
C CYS A 373 -10.35 3.10 -12.28
N LEU A 374 -11.39 3.94 -12.24
CA LEU A 374 -12.26 4.07 -11.06
C LEU A 374 -13.02 2.77 -10.76
N GLY A 375 -13.68 2.21 -11.78
CA GLY A 375 -14.45 0.98 -11.63
C GLY A 375 -13.57 -0.21 -11.27
N GLY A 376 -12.40 -0.33 -11.89
CA GLY A 376 -11.43 -1.40 -11.60
C GLY A 376 -10.85 -1.27 -10.20
N THR A 377 -10.46 -0.07 -9.76
CA THR A 377 -9.94 0.15 -8.40
C THR A 377 -10.98 -0.25 -7.35
N ILE A 378 -12.22 0.21 -7.51
CA ILE A 378 -13.32 -0.14 -6.60
C ILE A 378 -13.57 -1.66 -6.60
N LEU A 379 -13.65 -2.27 -7.79
CA LEU A 379 -13.87 -3.71 -7.93
C LEU A 379 -12.78 -4.52 -7.24
N ILE A 380 -11.51 -4.20 -7.48
CA ILE A 380 -10.38 -4.92 -6.88
C ILE A 380 -10.32 -4.70 -5.38
N ALA A 381 -10.55 -3.47 -4.91
CA ALA A 381 -10.53 -3.17 -3.49
C ALA A 381 -11.65 -3.90 -2.72
N TYR A 382 -12.88 -3.94 -3.25
CA TYR A 382 -13.96 -4.73 -2.64
C TYR A 382 -13.72 -6.22 -2.75
N THR A 383 -13.20 -6.70 -3.88
CA THR A 383 -12.86 -8.13 -4.05
C THR A 383 -11.78 -8.51 -3.04
N PHE A 384 -10.75 -7.68 -2.87
CA PHE A 384 -9.71 -7.88 -1.88
C PHE A 384 -10.27 -7.87 -0.45
N GLN A 385 -11.11 -6.89 -0.12
CA GLN A 385 -11.77 -6.83 1.18
C GLN A 385 -12.61 -8.07 1.44
N ALA A 386 -13.37 -8.57 0.45
CA ALA A 386 -14.24 -9.73 0.62
C ALA A 386 -13.49 -11.07 0.71
N PHE A 387 -12.40 -11.25 -0.05
CA PHE A 387 -11.67 -12.52 -0.13
C PHE A 387 -10.50 -12.63 0.86
N VAL A 388 -9.87 -11.51 1.23
CA VAL A 388 -8.62 -11.49 2.00
C VAL A 388 -8.82 -11.01 3.44
N PHE A 389 -9.70 -10.04 3.68
CA PHE A 389 -9.97 -9.50 5.01
C PHE A 389 -11.32 -10.00 5.55
N VAL A 390 -11.32 -10.86 6.57
CA VAL A 390 -12.57 -11.13 7.30
C VAL A 390 -12.95 -9.84 8.05
N PRO A 391 -14.18 -9.30 7.89
CA PRO A 391 -14.59 -8.09 8.59
C PRO A 391 -14.35 -8.21 10.10
N GLY A 392 -13.61 -7.25 10.67
CA GLY A 392 -13.28 -7.23 12.09
C GLY A 392 -12.01 -8.00 12.50
N VAL A 393 -11.25 -8.58 11.57
CA VAL A 393 -9.99 -9.29 11.86
C VAL A 393 -8.78 -8.52 11.32
N ASP A 394 -7.83 -8.23 12.21
CA ASP A 394 -6.60 -7.49 11.91
C ASP A 394 -5.47 -8.45 11.49
N THR A 395 -5.54 -8.93 10.25
CA THR A 395 -4.59 -9.92 9.70
C THR A 395 -3.14 -9.44 9.65
N GLY A 396 -2.90 -8.13 9.73
CA GLY A 396 -1.56 -7.54 9.79
C GLY A 396 -0.94 -7.54 11.19
N ASN A 397 -1.66 -7.98 12.22
CA ASN A 397 -1.17 -8.07 13.59
C ASN A 397 -0.23 -9.28 13.77
N GLU A 398 0.89 -9.07 14.48
CA GLU A 398 1.88 -10.11 14.73
C GLU A 398 1.32 -11.33 15.47
N LEU A 399 0.28 -11.15 16.28
CA LEU A 399 -0.45 -12.24 16.95
C LEU A 399 -1.00 -13.27 15.95
N LEU A 400 -1.46 -12.81 14.79
CA LEU A 400 -2.13 -13.62 13.77
C LEU A 400 -1.19 -14.08 12.65
N ARG A 401 0.12 -13.81 12.78
CA ARG A 401 1.11 -14.15 11.76
C ARG A 401 1.16 -15.67 11.51
N GLY A 402 0.79 -16.08 10.29
CA GLY A 402 0.77 -17.49 9.89
C GLY A 402 -0.34 -18.32 10.55
N VAL A 403 -1.31 -17.66 11.19
CA VAL A 403 -2.51 -18.27 11.78
C VAL A 403 -3.64 -18.15 10.75
N SER A 404 -4.15 -19.29 10.29
CA SER A 404 -5.26 -19.33 9.33
C SER A 404 -6.60 -19.61 9.99
N GLN A 405 -6.59 -20.45 11.03
CA GLN A 405 -7.77 -20.87 11.76
C GLN A 405 -7.44 -20.98 13.25
N LEU A 406 -8.36 -20.51 14.09
CA LEU A 406 -8.32 -20.71 15.53
C LEU A 406 -9.47 -21.60 15.96
N SER A 407 -9.31 -22.31 17.08
CA SER A 407 -10.43 -23.02 17.68
C SER A 407 -11.51 -22.05 18.10
N GLY A 408 -12.74 -22.40 17.71
CA GLY A 408 -13.98 -21.85 18.24
C GLY A 408 -14.33 -22.46 19.59
N GLY A 409 -15.61 -22.37 19.93
CA GLY A 409 -16.15 -22.79 21.21
C GLY A 409 -17.00 -21.72 21.87
N LYS A 410 -17.31 -21.92 23.15
CA LYS A 410 -17.93 -20.90 23.99
C LYS A 410 -16.90 -19.84 24.36
N SER A 411 -17.14 -18.63 23.88
CA SER A 411 -16.31 -17.45 24.12
C SER A 411 -17.09 -16.36 24.84
N ALA A 412 -16.40 -15.55 25.63
CA ALA A 412 -16.93 -14.27 26.06
C ALA A 412 -16.89 -13.25 24.89
N VAL A 413 -17.54 -12.11 25.05
CA VAL A 413 -17.46 -10.97 24.11
C VAL A 413 -16.68 -9.83 24.74
N LEU A 414 -15.61 -9.40 24.08
CA LEU A 414 -14.83 -8.22 24.45
C LEU A 414 -15.49 -6.96 23.93
N ALA A 415 -15.73 -6.01 24.84
CA ALA A 415 -16.07 -4.64 24.50
C ALA A 415 -14.88 -3.72 24.79
N LYS A 416 -14.52 -2.90 23.80
CA LYS A 416 -13.50 -1.85 23.89
C LYS A 416 -14.13 -0.57 24.45
N GLN A 417 -13.54 -0.01 25.50
CA GLN A 417 -13.91 1.28 26.09
C GLN A 417 -12.73 2.28 26.12
N GLY A 418 -11.48 1.79 26.20
CA GLY A 418 -10.28 2.64 26.25
C GLY A 418 -9.70 3.00 24.88
N SER A 419 -9.03 4.15 24.78
CA SER A 419 -8.33 4.59 23.55
C SER A 419 -7.10 3.73 23.22
N ASN A 420 -6.41 3.25 24.26
CA ASN A 420 -5.16 2.48 24.18
C ASN A 420 -5.38 0.97 23.93
N VAL A 421 -6.64 0.57 23.74
CA VAL A 421 -7.05 -0.81 23.44
C VAL A 421 -7.27 -0.94 21.94
N ARG A 422 -6.79 -2.03 21.35
CA ARG A 422 -7.01 -2.38 19.95
C ARG A 422 -7.68 -3.73 19.84
N MET A 423 -8.79 -3.79 19.11
CA MET A 423 -9.41 -5.06 18.73
C MET A 423 -8.59 -5.71 17.61
N VAL A 424 -8.10 -6.92 17.84
CA VAL A 424 -7.32 -7.71 16.87
C VAL A 424 -8.21 -8.70 16.14
N MET A 425 -9.21 -9.24 16.82
CA MET A 425 -10.15 -10.18 16.23
C MET A 425 -11.56 -9.93 16.76
N ASP A 426 -12.47 -9.53 15.88
CA ASP A 426 -13.87 -9.21 16.16
C ASP A 426 -14.81 -9.72 15.04
N PRO A 427 -14.81 -11.03 14.75
CA PRO A 427 -15.64 -11.60 13.69
C PRO A 427 -17.12 -11.47 14.08
N GLY A 428 -17.87 -10.68 13.32
CA GLY A 428 -19.30 -10.47 13.54
C GLY A 428 -19.65 -9.71 14.81
N GLY A 429 -18.75 -8.87 15.35
CA GLY A 429 -19.02 -8.06 16.54
C GLY A 429 -18.91 -8.81 17.87
N LYS A 430 -18.29 -10.01 17.86
CA LYS A 430 -18.15 -10.90 19.01
C LYS A 430 -16.91 -10.63 19.88
N GLY A 431 -16.03 -9.71 19.48
CA GLY A 431 -14.84 -9.28 20.22
C GLY A 431 -14.05 -10.42 20.86
N LEU A 432 -13.21 -11.12 20.11
CA LEU A 432 -12.49 -12.30 20.58
C LEU A 432 -11.10 -11.99 21.11
N ILE A 433 -10.34 -11.13 20.42
CA ILE A 433 -8.95 -10.82 20.80
C ILE A 433 -8.75 -9.32 20.77
N ALA A 434 -8.14 -8.77 21.81
CA ALA A 434 -7.72 -7.38 21.89
C ALA A 434 -6.31 -7.25 22.48
N THR A 435 -5.64 -6.14 22.20
CA THR A 435 -4.37 -5.77 22.81
C THR A 435 -4.46 -4.41 23.45
N PHE A 436 -3.65 -4.16 24.48
CA PHE A 436 -3.46 -2.86 25.11
C PHE A 436 -1.99 -2.52 25.11
N ARG A 437 -1.68 -1.26 24.79
CA ARG A 437 -0.33 -0.71 24.83
C ARG A 437 -0.37 0.74 25.28
N ASN A 438 0.53 1.11 26.18
CA ASN A 438 0.66 2.49 26.65
C ASN A 438 2.14 2.84 26.87
N GLU A 439 2.78 3.35 25.82
CA GLU A 439 4.21 3.73 25.83
C GLU A 439 4.51 4.91 26.76
N LEU A 440 3.51 5.76 27.04
CA LEU A 440 3.70 6.97 27.85
C LEU A 440 3.77 6.68 29.35
N ASP A 441 3.10 5.61 29.82
CA ASP A 441 3.00 5.26 31.23
C ASP A 441 3.96 4.14 31.65
N GLY A 442 4.80 3.63 30.74
CA GLY A 442 5.75 2.54 31.03
C GLY A 442 5.12 1.18 31.36
N GLN A 443 3.82 1.01 31.09
CA GLN A 443 3.10 -0.24 31.35
C GLN A 443 3.41 -1.27 30.25
N GLY A 444 3.61 -2.53 30.66
CA GLY A 444 3.84 -3.62 29.70
C GLY A 444 2.60 -3.91 28.85
N GLY A 445 2.81 -4.43 27.64
CA GLY A 445 1.71 -4.82 26.76
C GLY A 445 0.79 -5.87 27.40
N VAL A 446 -0.52 -5.75 27.14
CA VAL A 446 -1.52 -6.73 27.59
C VAL A 446 -2.27 -7.30 26.40
N VAL A 447 -2.44 -8.61 26.35
CA VAL A 447 -3.30 -9.31 25.38
C VAL A 447 -4.55 -9.80 26.11
N PHE A 448 -5.71 -9.61 25.51
CA PHE A 448 -7.00 -10.10 26.00
C PHE A 448 -7.54 -11.14 25.01
N ASP A 449 -7.92 -12.32 25.49
CA ASP A 449 -8.52 -13.38 24.67
C ASP A 449 -9.80 -13.91 25.33
N ALA A 450 -10.91 -13.86 24.61
CA ALA A 450 -12.22 -14.31 25.06
C ALA A 450 -12.48 -15.80 24.82
N GLY A 451 -11.55 -16.51 24.18
CA GLY A 451 -11.67 -17.90 23.78
C GLY A 451 -11.06 -18.87 24.79
N TYR A 452 -11.51 -18.89 26.05
CA TYR A 452 -10.99 -19.83 27.09
C TYR A 452 -10.82 -21.27 26.60
N GLU A 453 -11.80 -21.81 25.86
CA GLU A 453 -11.78 -23.19 25.42
C GLU A 453 -10.56 -23.52 24.56
N ARG A 454 -9.93 -22.58 23.85
CA ARG A 454 -8.72 -22.84 23.02
C ARG A 454 -7.48 -23.13 23.86
N PHE A 455 -7.42 -22.62 25.09
CA PHE A 455 -6.28 -22.78 25.99
C PHE A 455 -6.34 -24.08 26.80
N LEU A 456 -7.42 -24.86 26.67
CA LEU A 456 -7.53 -26.17 27.28
C LEU A 456 -6.62 -27.17 26.55
N ALA A 457 -6.01 -28.11 27.28
CA ALA A 457 -5.10 -29.10 26.70
C ALA A 457 -5.75 -29.92 25.56
N ALA A 458 -7.06 -30.15 25.61
CA ALA A 458 -7.80 -30.90 24.60
C ALA A 458 -7.91 -30.19 23.23
N SER A 459 -7.87 -28.87 23.21
CA SER A 459 -8.06 -28.03 22.01
C SER A 459 -6.79 -27.25 21.63
N SER A 460 -5.80 -27.19 22.52
CA SER A 460 -4.52 -26.50 22.30
C SER A 460 -3.80 -26.94 21.03
N ASP A 461 -4.01 -28.20 20.62
CA ASP A 461 -3.41 -28.80 19.43
C ASP A 461 -4.28 -28.71 18.17
N MET A 462 -5.49 -28.16 18.27
CA MET A 462 -6.40 -28.01 17.14
C MET A 462 -6.07 -26.74 16.33
N HIS A 463 -6.28 -26.82 15.01
CA HIS A 463 -6.03 -25.74 14.06
C HIS A 463 -4.62 -25.10 14.21
N ASP A 464 -4.51 -23.78 14.21
CA ASP A 464 -3.24 -23.05 14.38
C ASP A 464 -3.05 -22.45 15.79
N ASN A 465 -3.76 -22.95 16.81
CA ASN A 465 -3.71 -22.42 18.19
C ASN A 465 -2.28 -22.36 18.75
N ARG A 466 -1.47 -23.40 18.54
CA ARG A 466 -0.07 -23.42 19.01
C ARG A 466 0.78 -22.28 18.43
N LYS A 467 0.58 -21.95 17.15
CA LYS A 467 1.29 -20.82 16.52
C LYS A 467 0.85 -19.50 17.14
N TYR A 468 -0.45 -19.34 17.34
CA TYR A 468 -1.01 -18.16 18.02
C TYR A 468 -0.43 -17.99 19.43
N PHE A 469 -0.30 -19.06 20.22
CA PHE A 469 0.30 -18.99 21.56
C PHE A 469 1.76 -18.51 21.53
N VAL A 470 2.56 -19.04 20.61
CA VAL A 470 3.96 -18.61 20.43
C VAL A 470 4.03 -17.16 19.94
N ASN A 471 3.13 -16.76 19.04
CA ASN A 471 3.04 -15.37 18.58
C ASN A 471 2.64 -14.42 19.72
N ALA A 472 1.71 -14.81 20.58
CA ALA A 472 1.32 -14.04 21.76
C ALA A 472 2.48 -13.84 22.74
N ALA A 473 3.27 -14.88 23.01
CA ALA A 473 4.45 -14.76 23.86
C ALA A 473 5.53 -13.84 23.25
N LYS A 474 5.75 -13.91 21.93
CA LYS A 474 6.68 -13.00 21.24
C LYS A 474 6.19 -11.56 21.27
N TRP A 475 4.92 -11.34 20.93
CA TRP A 475 4.31 -10.01 20.95
C TRP A 475 4.40 -9.38 22.33
N LEU A 476 4.07 -10.12 23.39
CA LEU A 476 4.18 -9.64 24.76
C LEU A 476 5.62 -9.28 25.12
N ARG A 477 6.61 -10.11 24.76
CA ARG A 477 8.03 -9.80 25.00
C ARG A 477 8.47 -8.54 24.27
N ASP A 478 8.10 -8.41 23.00
CA ASP A 478 8.55 -7.32 22.13
C ASP A 478 7.83 -5.99 22.48
N ASN A 479 6.68 -6.07 23.16
CA ASN A 479 5.89 -4.93 23.65
C ASN A 479 5.94 -4.77 25.18
N SER A 480 6.97 -5.32 25.82
CA SER A 480 7.27 -5.15 27.25
C SER A 480 8.71 -4.68 27.40
N ASP A 481 9.06 -4.12 28.56
CA ASP A 481 10.40 -3.57 28.77
C ASP A 481 11.50 -4.64 28.61
N ALA A 482 12.56 -4.28 27.89
CA ALA A 482 13.56 -5.19 27.30
C ALA A 482 14.40 -6.03 28.31
N GLN A 483 14.18 -5.88 29.62
CA GLN A 483 14.82 -6.69 30.67
C GLN A 483 13.98 -7.91 31.11
N ALA A 484 12.80 -8.12 30.51
CA ALA A 484 11.94 -9.25 30.84
C ALA A 484 12.58 -10.59 30.40
N ARG A 485 12.89 -11.46 31.39
CA ARG A 485 13.31 -12.86 31.16
C ARG A 485 12.25 -13.58 30.31
N PRO A 486 12.64 -14.59 29.50
CA PRO A 486 11.70 -15.33 28.65
C PRO A 486 10.78 -16.30 29.43
N ASP A 487 10.81 -16.26 30.76
CA ASP A 487 10.03 -17.16 31.60
C ASP A 487 8.58 -16.67 31.69
N ILE A 488 7.65 -17.58 31.42
CA ILE A 488 6.20 -17.37 31.42
C ILE A 488 5.59 -18.11 32.61
N LEU A 489 4.83 -17.40 33.44
CA LEU A 489 3.98 -18.02 34.45
C LEU A 489 2.53 -18.08 33.94
N VAL A 490 1.99 -19.29 33.84
CA VAL A 490 0.57 -19.51 33.54
C VAL A 490 -0.14 -19.79 34.86
N TYR A 491 -1.03 -18.89 35.25
CA TYR A 491 -1.85 -19.02 36.45
C TYR A 491 -3.28 -19.38 36.07
N ASP A 492 -3.65 -20.60 36.41
CA ASP A 492 -4.97 -21.15 36.16
C ASP A 492 -5.89 -20.86 37.34
N ILE A 493 -6.82 -19.92 37.13
CA ILE A 493 -7.82 -19.45 38.10
C ILE A 493 -9.14 -20.21 37.87
N SER A 494 -9.18 -21.16 36.93
CA SER A 494 -10.38 -21.93 36.66
C SER A 494 -10.70 -22.88 37.82
N SER A 495 -11.98 -23.01 38.15
CA SER A 495 -12.48 -23.99 39.13
C SER A 495 -12.60 -25.41 38.54
N GLY A 496 -12.08 -25.63 37.32
CA GLY A 496 -12.27 -26.85 36.55
C GLY A 496 -11.17 -27.90 36.77
N ARG A 497 -11.47 -29.16 36.44
CA ARG A 497 -10.49 -30.27 36.44
C ARG A 497 -9.63 -30.32 35.18
N HIS A 498 -9.82 -29.39 34.24
CA HIS A 498 -9.12 -29.43 32.96
C HIS A 498 -7.67 -28.95 33.10
N GLU A 499 -6.78 -29.48 32.27
CA GLU A 499 -5.41 -28.98 32.15
C GLU A 499 -5.38 -27.84 31.14
N VAL A 500 -4.61 -26.81 31.46
CA VAL A 500 -4.35 -25.66 30.59
C VAL A 500 -3.08 -25.95 29.80
N LEU A 501 -3.12 -25.74 28.48
CA LEU A 501 -2.06 -26.04 27.49
C LEU A 501 -1.70 -27.53 27.36
N SER A 502 -1.52 -27.98 26.11
CA SER A 502 -1.03 -29.34 25.83
C SER A 502 0.47 -29.45 26.02
N LYS A 503 0.98 -30.67 26.21
CA LYS A 503 2.43 -30.95 26.25
C LYS A 503 3.13 -30.52 24.95
N MET A 504 2.45 -30.61 23.81
CA MET A 504 3.01 -30.18 22.52
C MET A 504 3.13 -28.65 22.43
N ALA A 505 2.15 -27.91 22.96
CA ALA A 505 2.24 -26.44 23.05
C ALA A 505 3.42 -26.02 23.93
N LEU A 506 3.65 -26.70 25.07
CA LEU A 506 4.82 -26.47 25.92
C LEU A 506 6.15 -26.72 25.19
N ALA A 507 6.22 -27.76 24.36
CA ALA A 507 7.40 -28.04 23.53
C ALA A 507 7.62 -27.00 22.41
N ASP A 508 6.56 -26.40 21.87
CA ASP A 508 6.65 -25.30 20.89
C ASP A 508 7.17 -24.01 21.56
N PHE A 509 6.79 -23.73 22.81
CA PHE A 509 7.35 -22.63 23.60
C PHE A 509 8.84 -22.81 23.87
N ASP A 510 9.26 -24.00 24.29
CA ASP A 510 10.68 -24.30 24.56
C ASP A 510 11.53 -24.14 23.29
N ARG A 511 11.02 -24.63 22.13
CA ARG A 511 11.64 -24.39 20.82
C ARG A 511 11.72 -22.92 20.44
N ALA A 512 10.79 -22.09 20.90
CA ALA A 512 10.79 -20.65 20.69
C ALA A 512 11.62 -19.88 21.74
N GLY A 513 12.20 -20.56 22.72
CA GLY A 513 13.06 -20.00 23.76
C GLY A 513 12.33 -19.53 25.02
N PHE A 514 11.07 -19.92 25.22
CA PHE A 514 10.26 -19.57 26.39
C PHE A 514 10.13 -20.76 27.35
N LYS A 515 10.38 -20.54 28.65
CA LYS A 515 10.13 -21.55 29.69
C LYS A 515 8.81 -21.26 30.37
N VAL A 516 7.91 -22.24 30.40
CA VAL A 516 6.54 -22.07 30.92
C VAL A 516 6.38 -22.86 32.22
N LYS A 517 5.95 -22.20 33.30
CA LYS A 517 5.50 -22.86 34.55
C LYS A 517 3.99 -22.66 34.69
N ILE A 518 3.25 -23.74 34.95
CA ILE A 518 1.80 -23.69 35.18
C ILE A 518 1.53 -23.86 36.68
N VAL A 519 0.71 -22.99 37.26
CA VAL A 519 0.31 -23.04 38.68
C VAL A 519 -1.22 -22.93 38.76
N LYS A 520 -1.87 -23.81 39.54
CA LYS A 520 -3.32 -23.79 39.74
C LYS A 520 -3.69 -23.06 41.01
N LYS A 521 -4.81 -22.34 40.98
CA LYS A 521 -5.38 -21.69 42.16
C LYS A 521 -5.87 -22.75 43.16
N GLY A 522 -5.19 -22.86 44.30
CA GLY A 522 -5.43 -23.88 45.32
C GLY A 522 -4.17 -24.67 45.70
N ASP A 523 -3.14 -24.62 44.86
CA ASP A 523 -1.81 -25.12 45.20
C ASP A 523 -1.16 -24.23 46.29
N ALA A 524 -0.19 -24.76 47.04
CA ALA A 524 0.44 -24.07 48.18
C ALA A 524 1.18 -22.76 47.81
N GLU A 525 1.39 -22.49 46.53
CA GLU A 525 2.13 -21.34 46.02
C GLU A 525 1.17 -20.20 45.65
N LYS A 526 0.98 -19.24 46.58
CA LYS A 526 0.19 -18.02 46.32
C LYS A 526 0.99 -17.01 45.48
N ILE A 527 0.30 -16.33 44.56
CA ILE A 527 0.93 -15.25 43.78
C ILE A 527 1.23 -14.06 44.70
N THR A 528 2.51 -13.76 44.81
CA THR A 528 3.04 -12.57 45.50
C THR A 528 4.03 -11.84 44.59
N SER A 529 4.28 -10.56 44.85
CA SER A 529 5.26 -9.78 44.06
C SER A 529 6.65 -10.44 44.04
N ALA A 530 7.05 -11.14 45.11
CA ALA A 530 8.29 -11.89 45.19
C ALA A 530 8.31 -13.10 44.23
N SER A 531 7.22 -13.86 44.15
CA SER A 531 7.11 -15.02 43.23
C SER A 531 7.11 -14.60 41.76
N LEU A 532 6.53 -13.43 41.45
CA LEU A 532 6.45 -12.88 40.09
C LEU A 532 7.74 -12.19 39.62
N ALA A 533 8.68 -11.89 40.53
CA ALA A 533 9.90 -11.17 40.22
C ALA A 533 10.73 -11.86 39.13
N ASN A 534 10.74 -13.20 39.14
CA ASN A 534 11.52 -14.04 38.22
C ASN A 534 10.91 -14.20 36.82
N TYR A 535 9.65 -13.84 36.62
CA TYR A 535 8.95 -14.02 35.36
C TYR A 535 8.90 -12.71 34.56
N GLY A 536 9.01 -12.83 33.23
CA GLY A 536 8.82 -11.70 32.32
C GLY A 536 7.40 -11.59 31.79
N GLN A 537 6.63 -12.68 31.85
CA GLN A 537 5.24 -12.72 31.39
C GLN A 537 4.33 -13.45 32.37
N LEU A 538 3.10 -12.96 32.49
CA LEU A 538 2.05 -13.56 33.32
C LEU A 538 0.80 -13.84 32.48
N TRP A 539 0.37 -15.09 32.44
CA TRP A 539 -0.80 -15.54 31.69
C TRP A 539 -1.88 -15.96 32.67
N LEU A 540 -2.96 -15.19 32.75
CA LEU A 540 -4.07 -15.41 33.65
C LEU A 540 -5.21 -16.06 32.88
N VAL A 541 -5.62 -17.25 33.30
CA VAL A 541 -6.70 -18.01 32.65
C VAL A 541 -7.89 -18.11 33.60
N PHE A 542 -8.97 -17.44 33.24
CA PHE A 542 -10.22 -17.39 34.01
C PHE A 542 -11.31 -18.24 33.35
N SER A 543 -12.07 -18.94 34.18
CA SER A 543 -13.26 -19.69 33.77
C SER A 543 -14.45 -19.24 34.63
N GLY A 544 -15.54 -18.81 33.98
CA GLY A 544 -16.72 -18.30 34.68
C GLY A 544 -16.41 -17.15 35.64
N ASP A 545 -17.05 -17.16 36.81
CA ASP A 545 -17.02 -16.06 37.79
C ASP A 545 -15.84 -16.10 38.78
N SER A 546 -14.78 -16.85 38.48
CA SER A 546 -13.57 -16.92 39.30
C SER A 546 -12.97 -15.52 39.55
N ARG A 547 -12.68 -15.20 40.82
CA ARG A 547 -12.10 -13.91 41.25
C ARG A 547 -10.67 -14.08 41.79
N LEU A 548 -9.84 -13.05 41.67
CA LEU A 548 -8.57 -12.96 42.39
C LEU A 548 -8.80 -12.44 43.81
N ALA A 549 -7.98 -12.84 44.77
CA ALA A 549 -7.97 -12.18 46.08
C ALA A 549 -7.35 -10.77 45.96
N ASP A 550 -7.71 -9.84 46.84
CA ASP A 550 -7.25 -8.45 46.78
C ASP A 550 -5.71 -8.32 46.79
N SER A 551 -5.03 -9.21 47.53
CA SER A 551 -3.57 -9.28 47.56
C SER A 551 -2.96 -9.72 46.23
N GLU A 552 -3.60 -10.67 45.54
CA GLU A 552 -3.17 -11.18 44.23
C GLU A 552 -3.40 -10.11 43.17
N PHE A 553 -4.57 -9.44 43.22
CA PHE A 553 -4.90 -8.33 42.33
C PHE A 553 -3.86 -7.21 42.38
N LYS A 554 -3.41 -6.85 43.60
CA LYS A 554 -2.36 -5.85 43.78
C LYS A 554 -1.02 -6.29 43.20
N ALA A 555 -0.64 -7.55 43.38
CA ALA A 555 0.60 -8.11 42.84
C ALA A 555 0.59 -8.14 41.30
N VAL A 556 -0.53 -8.56 40.69
CA VAL A 556 -0.73 -8.56 39.23
C VAL A 556 -0.69 -7.14 38.66
N SER A 557 -1.37 -6.20 39.31
CA SER A 557 -1.38 -4.79 38.89
C SER A 557 0.01 -4.16 38.96
N GLN A 558 0.80 -4.50 39.98
CA GLN A 558 2.19 -4.07 40.11
C GLN A 558 3.06 -4.69 39.01
N PHE A 559 2.92 -5.99 38.74
CA PHE A 559 3.70 -6.70 37.73
C PHE A 559 3.62 -6.05 36.35
N ASN A 560 2.43 -5.66 35.90
CA ASN A 560 2.27 -4.97 34.62
C ASN A 560 2.69 -3.48 34.68
N GLY A 561 2.54 -2.85 35.85
CA GLY A 561 3.08 -1.51 36.11
C GLY A 561 4.61 -1.44 36.06
N ASP A 562 5.30 -2.55 36.36
CA ASP A 562 6.75 -2.70 36.23
C ASP A 562 7.19 -2.97 34.76
N GLY A 563 6.33 -2.69 33.78
CA GLY A 563 6.65 -2.83 32.35
C GLY A 563 6.58 -4.27 31.80
N LYS A 564 6.09 -5.25 32.58
CA LYS A 564 6.04 -6.66 32.16
C LYS A 564 4.74 -7.06 31.45
N GLY A 565 4.84 -8.04 30.56
CA GLY A 565 3.76 -8.44 29.66
C GLY A 565 2.72 -9.36 30.31
N MET A 566 1.45 -9.19 29.96
CA MET A 566 0.36 -9.98 30.53
C MET A 566 -0.62 -10.50 29.47
N LEU A 567 -1.05 -11.76 29.59
CA LEU A 567 -2.16 -12.33 28.82
C LEU A 567 -3.33 -12.58 29.77
N ILE A 568 -4.51 -12.07 29.45
CA ILE A 568 -5.75 -12.30 30.20
C ILE A 568 -6.71 -13.07 29.30
N VAL A 569 -7.00 -14.30 29.70
CA VAL A 569 -7.95 -15.18 29.01
C VAL A 569 -9.20 -15.33 29.87
N ALA A 570 -10.38 -15.15 29.29
CA ALA A 570 -11.63 -15.39 29.99
C ALA A 570 -12.62 -16.19 29.14
N GLY A 571 -13.35 -17.09 29.78
CA GLY A 571 -14.40 -17.88 29.16
C GLY A 571 -15.79 -17.29 29.35
N ALA A 572 -16.75 -17.86 28.61
CA ALA A 572 -18.17 -17.61 28.77
C ALA A 572 -18.64 -17.79 30.24
N GLY A 573 -19.48 -16.87 30.72
CA GLY A 573 -20.13 -16.98 32.04
C GLY A 573 -21.19 -18.09 32.08
N SER A 574 -21.56 -18.53 33.29
CA SER A 574 -22.56 -19.60 33.48
C SER A 574 -23.96 -19.20 32.96
N GLN A 575 -24.24 -17.90 32.86
CA GLN A 575 -25.48 -17.32 32.32
C GLN A 575 -25.18 -16.24 31.28
N ALA A 576 -26.01 -16.17 30.23
CA ALA A 576 -25.74 -15.38 29.02
C ALA A 576 -25.73 -13.85 29.17
N ALA A 577 -26.05 -13.31 30.36
CA ALA A 577 -26.27 -11.88 30.59
C ALA A 577 -25.49 -11.26 31.76
N GLU A 578 -24.76 -12.05 32.56
CA GLU A 578 -24.03 -11.49 33.71
C GLU A 578 -22.60 -11.07 33.32
N PRO A 579 -22.14 -9.89 33.77
CA PRO A 579 -20.76 -9.46 33.58
C PRO A 579 -19.80 -10.33 34.41
N LEU A 580 -18.72 -10.81 33.79
CA LEU A 580 -17.66 -11.61 34.43
C LEU A 580 -16.90 -10.75 35.45
N MET A 581 -17.44 -10.58 36.65
CA MET A 581 -16.97 -9.60 37.63
C MET A 581 -15.50 -9.78 38.01
N GLY A 582 -15.02 -11.03 38.10
CA GLY A 582 -13.63 -11.32 38.51
C GLY A 582 -12.60 -10.84 37.49
N VAL A 583 -12.81 -11.13 36.21
CA VAL A 583 -11.95 -10.66 35.12
C VAL A 583 -12.09 -9.16 34.93
N ASN A 584 -13.32 -8.65 34.96
CA ASN A 584 -13.60 -7.24 34.70
C ASN A 584 -13.02 -6.31 35.77
N GLN A 585 -12.81 -6.79 37.01
CA GLN A 585 -12.08 -6.04 38.02
C GLN A 585 -10.64 -5.70 37.57
N LEU A 586 -10.02 -6.56 36.76
CA LEU A 586 -8.69 -6.36 36.20
C LEU A 586 -8.72 -5.68 34.83
N SER A 587 -9.52 -6.19 33.89
CA SER A 587 -9.51 -5.71 32.51
C SER A 587 -10.08 -4.29 32.36
N ALA A 588 -11.02 -3.87 33.23
CA ALA A 588 -11.64 -2.55 33.14
C ALA A 588 -10.63 -1.41 33.33
N LYS A 589 -9.55 -1.63 34.11
CA LYS A 589 -8.45 -0.66 34.26
C LYS A 589 -7.77 -0.34 32.93
N TYR A 590 -7.75 -1.31 32.00
CA TYR A 590 -7.19 -1.16 30.67
C TYR A 590 -8.23 -0.68 29.65
N GLY A 591 -9.49 -0.48 30.05
CA GLY A 591 -10.58 -0.11 29.16
C GLY A 591 -11.13 -1.26 28.34
N VAL A 592 -11.07 -2.49 28.87
CA VAL A 592 -11.62 -3.70 28.26
C VAL A 592 -12.61 -4.36 29.21
N THR A 593 -13.77 -4.76 28.72
CA THR A 593 -14.74 -5.54 29.50
C THR A 593 -15.14 -6.81 28.76
N PHE A 594 -15.15 -7.94 29.47
CA PHE A 594 -15.68 -9.22 29.02
C PHE A 594 -17.15 -9.33 29.41
N SER A 595 -18.01 -9.66 28.45
CA SER A 595 -19.46 -9.71 28.63
C SER A 595 -20.10 -10.76 27.72
N GLY A 596 -21.30 -11.22 28.07
CA GLY A 596 -22.10 -12.10 27.23
C GLY A 596 -21.47 -13.46 26.90
N ASN A 597 -22.20 -14.26 26.13
CA ASN A 597 -21.73 -15.54 25.60
C ASN A 597 -21.87 -15.55 24.08
N ALA A 598 -20.76 -15.70 23.38
CA ALA A 598 -20.71 -15.94 21.96
C ALA A 598 -20.30 -17.38 21.71
N ASP A 599 -21.19 -18.17 21.07
CA ASP A 599 -20.83 -19.47 20.54
C ASP A 599 -20.29 -19.30 19.11
N SER A 600 -19.08 -19.78 18.89
CA SER A 600 -18.43 -19.82 17.59
C SER A 600 -18.20 -21.28 17.25
N ARG A 601 -19.10 -21.90 16.47
CA ARG A 601 -19.04 -23.34 16.17
C ARG A 601 -17.70 -23.74 15.55
N GLY A 602 -16.97 -24.63 16.23
CA GLY A 602 -15.83 -25.38 15.70
C GLY A 602 -14.58 -24.56 15.41
N GLU A 603 -14.59 -23.79 14.32
CA GLU A 603 -13.43 -23.06 13.81
C GLU A 603 -13.75 -21.57 13.60
N ILE A 604 -12.78 -20.72 13.90
CA ILE A 604 -12.86 -19.29 13.64
C ILE A 604 -11.81 -18.95 12.57
N SER A 605 -12.30 -18.55 11.39
CA SER A 605 -11.41 -18.19 10.28
C SER A 605 -10.77 -16.83 10.53
N VAL A 606 -9.45 -16.77 10.42
CA VAL A 606 -8.67 -15.54 10.45
C VAL A 606 -8.54 -14.93 9.03
N GLY A 607 -8.71 -15.75 7.98
CA GLY A 607 -8.79 -15.35 6.57
C GLY A 607 -8.37 -16.46 5.60
N MET A 608 -9.03 -16.56 4.44
CA MET A 608 -8.82 -17.63 3.45
C MET A 608 -7.47 -17.51 2.72
N ALA A 609 -6.95 -16.29 2.56
CA ALA A 609 -5.76 -16.03 1.77
C ALA A 609 -4.44 -16.00 2.58
N SER A 610 -4.49 -16.11 3.92
CA SER A 610 -3.27 -16.10 4.74
C SER A 610 -2.30 -17.23 4.38
N ARG A 611 -2.80 -18.41 3.98
CA ARG A 611 -1.96 -19.52 3.48
C ARG A 611 -1.28 -19.21 2.14
N ILE A 612 -2.01 -18.64 1.18
CA ILE A 612 -1.46 -18.34 -0.16
C ILE A 612 -0.42 -17.23 -0.06
N PHE A 613 -0.73 -16.16 0.68
CA PHE A 613 0.19 -15.04 0.89
C PHE A 613 1.36 -15.42 1.80
N ALA A 614 1.16 -16.23 2.85
CA ALA A 614 2.26 -16.71 3.70
C ALA A 614 3.20 -17.63 2.92
N ASN A 615 2.68 -18.57 2.12
CA ASN A 615 3.52 -19.43 1.28
C ASN A 615 4.30 -18.63 0.23
N ALA A 616 3.63 -17.69 -0.45
CA ALA A 616 4.28 -16.80 -1.41
C ALA A 616 5.36 -15.92 -0.73
N SER A 617 5.05 -15.37 0.44
CA SER A 617 5.98 -14.57 1.26
C SER A 617 7.16 -15.39 1.78
N GLU A 618 6.96 -16.66 2.15
CA GLU A 618 8.03 -17.54 2.63
C GLU A 618 8.98 -17.92 1.49
N VAL A 619 8.44 -18.21 0.30
CA VAL A 619 9.23 -18.44 -0.92
C VAL A 619 10.03 -17.19 -1.29
N LEU A 620 9.39 -16.01 -1.24
CA LEU A 620 10.06 -14.73 -1.50
C LEU A 620 11.16 -14.43 -0.46
N GLY A 621 10.90 -14.72 0.82
CA GLY A 621 11.87 -14.58 1.91
C GLY A 621 13.06 -15.53 1.77
N LYS A 622 12.84 -16.77 1.30
CA LYS A 622 13.92 -17.71 0.94
C LYS A 622 14.75 -17.17 -0.24
N PHE A 623 14.09 -16.63 -1.26
CA PHE A 623 14.77 -16.04 -2.42
C PHE A 623 15.61 -14.82 -2.03
N LEU A 624 15.09 -13.93 -1.17
CA LEU A 624 15.83 -12.78 -0.65
C LEU A 624 17.03 -13.18 0.21
N LYS A 625 16.90 -14.21 1.05
CA LYS A 625 18.04 -14.75 1.81
C LYS A 625 19.13 -15.31 0.91
N ILE A 626 18.79 -15.82 -0.27
CA ILE A 626 19.75 -16.29 -1.26
C ILE A 626 20.43 -15.10 -1.94
N VAL A 627 19.65 -14.09 -2.35
CA VAL A 627 20.17 -12.87 -3.00
C VAL A 627 21.03 -12.03 -2.07
N HIS A 628 20.73 -11.96 -0.77
CA HIS A 628 21.53 -11.21 0.20
C HIS A 628 22.82 -11.94 0.63
N LYS A 629 22.92 -13.24 0.30
CA LYS A 629 24.09 -14.08 0.58
C LYS A 629 25.01 -14.24 -0.64
N ALA A 630 24.53 -13.85 -1.82
CA ALA A 630 25.29 -13.70 -3.07
C ALA A 630 25.76 -12.25 -3.21
#